data_AF-A0A8T4SPI3-F1
#
_entry.id   AF-A0A8T4SPI3-F1
#
_cell.length_a   1.000
_cell.length_b   1.000
_cell.length_c   1.000
_cell.angle_alpha   90.00
_cell.angle_beta   90.00
_cell.angle_gamma   90.00
#
_symmetry.space_group_name_H-M   'P 1'
#
loop_
_entity.id
_entity.type
_entity.pdbx_description
1 polymer ?
#
loop_
_entity_poly.entity_id
_entity_poly.type
_entity_poly.pdbx_seq_one_letter_code
_entity_poly.pdbx_strand_id
1 'polypeptide(L)'
;MYVFGFDIPIAELLAICLLLILFGVIFVLLEIIKLRKLITMEKEAVTRLPTAMKELESYIKANVQKGTDTKKIQNDLVRSGWPKNVVKETLGKIKP
;
A
#
# COMPACT_ATOMS: atom_id res chain seq x y z
N MET A 1 47.74 -22.37 -14.43
CA MET A 1 47.88 -20.93 -14.76
C MET A 1 47.77 -20.18 -13.45
N TYR A 2 48.87 -19.61 -12.97
CA TYR A 2 48.96 -18.96 -11.65
C TYR A 2 48.61 -17.47 -11.81
N VAL A 3 47.87 -16.90 -10.88
CA VAL A 3 47.46 -15.49 -10.91
C VAL A 3 47.88 -14.85 -9.60
N PHE A 4 48.57 -13.71 -9.66
CA PHE A 4 49.03 -12.90 -8.50
C PHE A 4 50.08 -13.51 -7.56
N GLY A 5 50.93 -14.45 -7.99
CA GLY A 5 52.08 -14.91 -7.19
C GLY A 5 51.72 -15.69 -5.92
N PHE A 6 50.45 -16.04 -5.73
CA PHE A 6 49.97 -16.98 -4.73
C PHE A 6 49.74 -18.35 -5.41
N ASP A 7 50.09 -19.45 -4.73
CA ASP A 7 49.84 -20.84 -5.17
C ASP A 7 48.35 -21.24 -5.12
N ILE A 8 47.44 -20.26 -5.18
CA ILE A 8 46.01 -20.50 -5.10
C ILE A 8 45.50 -20.79 -6.53
N PRO A 9 44.86 -21.95 -6.77
CA PRO A 9 44.27 -22.25 -8.07
C PRO A 9 43.14 -21.26 -8.38
N ILE A 10 43.02 -20.83 -9.64
CA ILE A 10 42.01 -19.87 -10.11
C ILE A 10 40.59 -20.27 -9.68
N ALA A 11 40.31 -21.58 -9.62
CA ALA A 11 39.02 -22.11 -9.17
C ALA A 11 38.68 -21.72 -7.73
N GLU A 12 39.65 -21.71 -6.81
CA GLU A 12 39.44 -21.31 -5.41
C GLU A 12 39.19 -19.80 -5.30
N LEU A 13 39.93 -18.99 -6.06
CA LEU A 13 39.70 -17.54 -6.12
C LEU A 13 38.28 -17.23 -6.64
N LEU A 14 37.84 -17.91 -7.69
CA LEU A 14 36.49 -17.78 -8.22
C LEU A 14 35.44 -18.22 -7.21
N ALA A 15 35.66 -19.33 -6.49
CA ALA A 15 34.76 -19.80 -5.45
C ALA A 15 34.60 -18.77 -4.31
N ILE A 16 35.70 -18.16 -3.86
CA ILE A 16 35.67 -17.11 -2.82
C ILE A 16 34.90 -15.89 -3.31
N CYS A 17 35.16 -15.42 -4.53
CA CYS A 17 34.42 -14.31 -5.14
C CYS A 17 32.92 -14.61 -5.23
N LEU A 18 32.55 -15.82 -5.63
CA LEU A 18 31.16 -16.25 -5.76
C LEU A 18 30.47 -16.30 -4.39
N LEU A 19 31.17 -16.75 -3.36
CA LEU A 19 30.68 -16.78 -1.98
C LEU A 19 30.46 -15.37 -1.41
N LEU A 20 31.39 -14.44 -1.67
CA LEU A 20 31.24 -13.04 -1.29
C LEU A 20 30.05 -12.36 -1.98
N ILE A 21 29.85 -12.64 -3.27
CA ILE A 21 28.70 -12.13 -4.03
C ILE A 21 27.40 -12.72 -3.45
N LEU A 22 27.35 -14.02 -3.18
CA LEU A 22 26.19 -14.68 -2.56
C LEU A 22 25.85 -14.04 -1.20
N PHE A 23 26.86 -13.82 -0.36
CA PHE A 23 26.66 -13.19 0.94
C PHE A 23 26.12 -11.76 0.80
N GLY A 24 26.67 -10.97 -0.13
CA GLY A 24 26.18 -9.63 -0.43
C GLY A 24 24.73 -9.62 -0.91
N VAL A 25 24.36 -10.54 -1.80
CA VAL A 25 22.98 -10.68 -2.29
C VAL A 25 22.03 -11.05 -1.14
N ILE A 26 22.41 -11.99 -0.28
CA ILE A 26 21.61 -12.37 0.89
C ILE A 26 21.38 -11.16 1.80
N PHE A 27 22.42 -10.37 2.07
CA PHE A 27 22.32 -9.18 2.91
C PHE A 27 21.34 -8.15 2.30
N VAL A 28 21.45 -7.87 1.00
CA VAL A 28 20.54 -6.96 0.29
C VAL A 28 19.10 -7.46 0.35
N LEU A 29 18.88 -8.78 0.18
CA LEU A 29 17.53 -9.37 0.27
C LEU A 29 16.91 -9.20 1.66
N LEU A 30 17.69 -9.38 2.73
CA LEU A 30 17.21 -9.17 4.10
C LEU A 30 16.78 -7.72 4.34
N GLU A 31 17.57 -6.75 3.88
CA GLU A 31 17.24 -5.33 4.03
C GLU A 31 15.98 -4.96 3.24
N ILE A 32 15.79 -5.53 2.04
CA ILE A 32 14.57 -5.34 1.23
C ILE A 32 13.34 -5.90 1.95
N ILE A 33 13.44 -7.08 2.59
CA ILE A 33 12.31 -7.67 3.34
C ILE A 33 11.92 -6.77 4.51
N LYS A 34 12.92 -6.23 5.23
CA LYS A 34 12.70 -5.31 6.35
C LYS A 34 12.01 -4.02 5.89
N LEU A 35 12.44 -3.45 4.77
CA LEU A 35 11.81 -2.27 4.17
C LEU A 35 10.37 -2.55 3.71
N ARG A 36 10.10 -3.71 3.09
CA ARG A 36 8.74 -4.10 2.71
C ARG A 36 7.81 -4.19 3.92
N LYS A 37 8.28 -4.74 5.04
CA LYS A 37 7.48 -4.84 6.26
C LYS A 37 7.06 -3.47 6.79
N LEU A 38 7.95 -2.49 6.76
CA LEU A 38 7.67 -1.12 7.18
C LEU A 38 6.63 -0.44 6.28
N ILE A 39 6.74 -0.62 4.96
CA ILE A 39 5.79 -0.06 3.99
C ILE A 39 4.39 -0.69 4.15
N THR A 40 4.30 -2.00 4.44
CA THR A 40 3.00 -2.66 4.65
C THR A 40 2.28 -2.12 5.89
N MET A 41 3.01 -1.87 6.97
CA MET A 41 2.43 -1.28 8.19
C MET A 41 1.90 0.14 7.93
N GLU A 42 2.60 0.94 7.13
CA GLU A 42 2.14 2.26 6.73
C GLU A 42 0.91 2.19 5.81
N LYS A 43 0.91 1.26 4.84
CA LYS A 43 -0.25 1.04 3.96
C LYS A 43 -1.49 0.60 4.72
N GLU A 44 -1.39 -0.24 5.74
CA GLU A 44 -2.55 -0.68 6.52
C GLU A 44 -3.21 0.47 7.29
N ALA A 45 -2.42 1.43 7.79
CA ALA A 45 -2.94 2.64 8.41
C ALA A 45 -3.64 3.55 7.38
N VAL A 46 -3.05 3.69 6.19
CA VAL A 46 -3.60 4.53 5.11
C VAL A 46 -4.81 3.89 4.42
N THR A 47 -4.94 2.55 4.41
CA THR A 47 -6.00 1.83 3.67
C THR A 47 -7.34 1.82 4.39
N ARG A 48 -7.43 2.15 5.68
CA ARG A 48 -8.73 2.21 6.39
C ARG A 48 -9.58 3.43 6.03
N LEU A 49 -8.94 4.54 5.65
CA LEU A 49 -9.62 5.77 5.22
C LEU A 49 -10.31 5.66 3.83
N PRO A 50 -9.68 5.12 2.77
CA PRO A 50 -10.31 5.04 1.46
C PRO A 50 -11.47 4.05 1.41
N THR A 51 -11.51 3.02 2.25
CA THR A 51 -12.61 2.03 2.24
C THR A 51 -13.90 2.64 2.75
N ALA A 52 -13.85 3.34 3.89
CA ALA A 52 -15.02 3.98 4.48
C ALA A 52 -15.58 5.09 3.55
N MET A 53 -14.70 5.85 2.89
CA MET A 53 -15.13 6.86 1.91
C MET A 53 -15.71 6.24 0.64
N LYS A 54 -15.16 5.12 0.15
CA LYS A 54 -15.72 4.38 -0.99
C LYS A 54 -17.10 3.79 -0.67
N GLU A 55 -17.29 3.29 0.56
CA GLU A 55 -18.58 2.79 1.02
C GLU A 55 -19.62 3.93 1.10
N LEU A 56 -19.21 5.09 1.62
CA LEU A 56 -20.04 6.30 1.65
C LEU A 56 -20.46 6.73 0.24
N GLU A 57 -19.50 6.83 -0.69
CA GLU A 57 -19.76 7.16 -2.09
C GLU A 57 -20.71 6.17 -2.76
N SER A 58 -20.49 4.88 -2.54
CA SER A 58 -21.34 3.82 -3.10
C SER A 58 -22.76 3.89 -2.56
N TYR A 59 -22.92 4.13 -1.24
CA TYR A 59 -24.23 4.31 -0.62
C TYR A 59 -24.96 5.54 -1.17
N ILE A 60 -24.30 6.69 -1.28
CA ILE A 60 -24.91 7.91 -1.83
C ILE A 60 -25.30 7.68 -3.28
N LYS A 61 -24.41 7.11 -4.11
CA LYS A 61 -24.67 6.82 -5.52
C LYS A 61 -25.89 5.90 -5.70
N ALA A 62 -25.98 4.82 -4.92
CA ALA A 62 -27.11 3.90 -4.97
C ALA A 62 -28.45 4.57 -4.59
N ASN A 63 -28.45 5.45 -3.59
CA ASN A 63 -29.67 6.15 -3.17
C ASN A 63 -30.09 7.27 -4.12
N VAL A 64 -29.12 7.98 -4.71
CA VAL A 64 -29.38 9.00 -5.75
C VAL A 64 -29.92 8.35 -7.03
N GLN A 65 -29.37 7.22 -7.47
CA GLN A 65 -29.90 6.46 -8.62
C GLN A 65 -31.34 5.98 -8.41
N LYS A 66 -31.72 5.70 -7.16
CA LYS A 66 -33.09 5.33 -6.78
C LYS A 66 -34.04 6.53 -6.68
N GLY A 67 -33.57 7.76 -6.92
CA GLY A 67 -34.37 8.98 -6.81
C GLY A 67 -34.67 9.41 -5.37
N THR A 68 -33.88 8.95 -4.40
CA THR A 68 -34.08 9.33 -2.99
C THR A 68 -33.68 10.79 -2.78
N ASP A 69 -34.49 11.55 -2.04
CA ASP A 69 -34.17 12.94 -1.72
C ASP A 69 -32.83 13.04 -0.97
N THR A 70 -31.94 13.87 -1.50
CA THR A 70 -30.65 14.25 -0.92
C THR A 70 -30.74 14.67 0.56
N LYS A 71 -31.83 15.33 0.98
CA LYS A 71 -32.03 15.70 2.39
C LYS A 71 -32.23 14.48 3.29
N LYS A 72 -32.92 13.45 2.79
CA LYS A 72 -33.14 12.19 3.52
C LYS A 72 -31.84 11.40 3.63
N ILE A 73 -31.10 11.29 2.53
CA ILE A 73 -29.76 10.66 2.50
C ILE A 73 -28.83 11.35 3.52
N GLN A 74 -28.82 12.68 3.55
CA GLN A 74 -27.99 13.44 4.48
C GLN A 74 -28.37 13.16 5.94
N ASN A 75 -29.67 13.14 6.26
CA ASN A 75 -30.13 12.86 7.62
C ASN A 75 -29.80 11.44 8.07
N ASP A 76 -29.96 10.45 7.18
CA ASP A 76 -29.68 9.04 7.49
C ASP A 76 -28.18 8.81 7.73
N LEU A 77 -27.30 9.45 6.94
CA LEU A 77 -25.86 9.36 7.11
C LEU A 77 -25.38 10.07 8.38
N VAL A 78 -25.91 11.24 8.68
CA VAL A 78 -25.59 11.97 9.92
C VAL A 78 -26.06 11.20 11.14
N ARG A 79 -27.24 10.59 11.09
CA ARG A 79 -27.76 9.71 12.16
C ARG A 79 -26.87 8.48 12.37
N SER A 80 -26.24 8.00 11.31
CA SER A 80 -25.29 6.88 11.35
C SER A 80 -23.89 7.28 11.86
N GLY A 81 -23.69 8.55 12.22
CA GLY A 81 -22.44 9.07 12.78
C GLY A 81 -21.52 9.76 11.79
N TRP A 82 -21.94 9.96 10.54
CA TRP A 82 -21.10 10.62 9.55
C TRP A 82 -21.07 12.15 9.72
N PRO A 83 -19.90 12.80 9.57
CA PRO A 83 -19.79 14.25 9.65
C PRO A 83 -20.58 14.97 8.55
N LYS A 84 -21.38 15.97 8.92
CA LYS A 84 -22.23 16.74 7.96
C LYS A 84 -21.44 17.36 6.80
N ASN A 85 -20.24 17.83 7.07
CA ASN A 85 -19.33 18.42 6.07
C ASN A 85 -18.89 17.38 5.03
N VAL A 86 -18.48 16.19 5.47
CA VAL A 86 -18.06 15.09 4.59
C VAL A 86 -19.22 14.66 3.70
N VAL A 87 -20.39 14.42 4.28
CA VAL A 87 -21.59 13.99 3.53
C VAL A 87 -21.99 15.01 2.46
N LYS A 88 -21.94 16.31 2.78
CA LYS A 88 -22.26 17.39 1.84
C LYS A 88 -21.26 17.46 0.70
N GLU A 89 -19.97 17.30 0.99
CA GLU A 89 -18.91 17.29 -0.01
C GLU A 89 -19.08 16.09 -0.98
N THR A 90 -19.31 14.89 -0.45
CA THR A 90 -19.50 13.68 -1.26
C THR A 90 -20.77 13.74 -2.11
N LEU A 91 -21.89 14.26 -1.59
CA LEU A 91 -23.11 14.52 -2.35
C LEU A 91 -22.87 15.52 -3.49
N GLY A 92 -22.05 16.55 -3.26
CA GLY A 92 -21.68 17.55 -4.27
C GLY A 92 -20.86 16.96 -5.43
N LYS A 93 -20.03 15.94 -5.18
CA LYS A 93 -19.24 15.25 -6.22
C LYS A 93 -20.05 14.30 -7.10
N ILE A 94 -21.17 13.79 -6.60
CA ILE A 94 -22.00 12.76 -7.27
C ILE A 94 -23.17 13.38 -8.04
N LYS A 95 -23.57 14.60 -7.69
CA LYS A 95 -24.61 15.33 -8.42
C LYS A 95 -24.08 15.73 -9.82
N PRO A 96 -24.77 15.40 -10.92
CA PRO A 96 -24.40 15.88 -12.25
C PRO A 96 -24.55 17.40 -12.37
#